data_AF-A0A131XNB3-F1
#
_entry.id   AF-A0A131XNB3-F1
#
_cell.length_a   1.000
_cell.length_b   1.000
_cell.length_c   1.000
_cell.angle_alpha   90.00
_cell.angle_beta   90.00
_cell.angle_gamma   90.00
#
_symmetry.space_group_name_H-M   'P 1'
#
loop_
_entity.id
_entity.type
_entity.pdbx_description
1 polymer ?
#
loop_
_entity_poly.entity_id
_entity_poly.type
_entity_poly.pdbx_seq_one_letter_code
_entity_poly.pdbx_strand_id
1 'polypeptide(L)'
;MKVILLALLLISATEFARGSGSDSSATTPNCEDPHGDCKKNGTGSPREIWLANFSDHSCYRALTNSCSGIGFTKMSECLFWCISVD
;
A
#
# COMPACT_ATOMS: atom_id res chain seq x y z
N MET A 1 -10.10 -40.55 20.93
CA MET A 1 -10.15 -39.09 21.20
C MET A 1 -8.74 -38.52 21.12
N LYS A 2 -8.28 -38.10 19.93
CA LYS A 2 -6.96 -37.44 19.72
C LYS A 2 -6.75 -37.05 18.24
N VAL A 3 -7.74 -36.44 17.58
CA VAL A 3 -7.54 -36.00 16.16
C VAL A 3 -8.24 -34.67 15.83
N ILE A 4 -8.60 -33.85 16.82
CA ILE A 4 -9.39 -32.62 16.56
C ILE A 4 -8.58 -31.33 16.80
N LEU A 5 -7.31 -31.43 17.23
CA LEU A 5 -6.52 -30.25 17.62
C LEU A 5 -5.61 -29.69 16.52
N LEU A 6 -5.74 -30.12 15.27
CA LEU A 6 -4.89 -29.65 14.15
C LEU A 6 -5.60 -28.70 13.16
N ALA A 7 -6.89 -28.40 13.37
CA ALA A 7 -7.68 -27.65 12.39
C ALA A 7 -7.81 -26.14 12.67
N LEU A 8 -7.18 -25.59 13.72
CA LEU A 8 -7.46 -24.22 14.20
C LEU A 8 -6.36 -23.17 13.92
N LEU A 9 -5.30 -23.50 13.17
CA LEU A 9 -4.19 -22.59 12.89
C LEU A 9 -4.11 -22.09 11.43
N LEU A 10 -5.15 -22.28 10.62
CA LEU A 10 -5.16 -21.89 9.20
C LEU A 10 -5.96 -20.62 8.89
N ILE A 11 -6.18 -19.74 9.88
CA ILE A 11 -6.91 -18.48 9.66
C ILE A 11 -6.03 -17.31 10.09
N SER A 12 -5.05 -16.96 9.25
CA SER A 12 -4.57 -15.58 9.21
C SER A 12 -3.85 -15.33 7.88
N ALA A 13 -4.21 -14.22 7.25
CA ALA A 13 -3.64 -13.66 6.03
C ALA A 13 -3.94 -14.45 4.74
N THR A 14 -4.94 -14.00 3.99
CA THR A 14 -4.71 -13.24 2.75
C THR A 14 -6.05 -12.77 2.19
N GLU A 15 -6.60 -11.68 2.74
CA GLU A 15 -7.41 -10.77 1.92
C GLU A 15 -6.49 -9.65 1.44
N PHE A 16 -5.49 -10.00 0.62
CA PHE A 16 -4.88 -9.03 -0.28
C PHE A 16 -5.77 -9.02 -1.52
N ALA A 17 -6.71 -8.07 -1.54
CA ALA A 17 -7.62 -7.86 -2.64
C ALA A 17 -6.83 -7.77 -3.96
N ARG A 18 -7.06 -8.75 -4.83
CA ARG A 18 -6.60 -8.79 -6.22
C ARG A 18 -7.39 -7.74 -7.00
N GLY A 19 -6.81 -6.56 -7.17
CA GLY A 19 -7.23 -5.59 -8.19
C GLY A 19 -6.48 -5.85 -9.49
N SER A 20 -7.07 -6.64 -10.38
CA SER A 20 -6.59 -6.89 -11.73
C SER A 20 -7.02 -5.77 -12.67
N GLY A 21 -6.09 -5.13 -13.40
CA GLY A 21 -6.44 -4.25 -14.51
C GLY A 21 -5.28 -3.46 -15.13
N SER A 22 -4.87 -3.89 -16.33
CA SER A 22 -4.18 -3.15 -17.40
C SER A 22 -2.68 -2.84 -17.28
N ASP A 23 -1.92 -3.62 -18.06
CA ASP A 23 -0.68 -3.31 -18.79
C ASP A 23 -0.20 -1.85 -18.72
N SER A 24 0.74 -1.56 -17.81
CA SER A 24 1.82 -0.57 -17.96
C SER A 24 2.74 -0.63 -16.73
N SER A 25 3.70 -1.56 -16.74
CA SER A 25 4.78 -1.71 -15.75
C SER A 25 4.36 -2.03 -14.31
N ALA A 26 5.06 -3.00 -13.72
CA ALA A 26 4.84 -3.54 -12.39
C ALA A 26 5.20 -2.55 -11.26
N THR A 27 4.53 -1.40 -11.20
CA THR A 27 4.67 -0.48 -10.08
C THR A 27 3.91 -1.08 -8.89
N THR A 28 4.63 -1.39 -7.83
CA THR A 28 4.09 -1.82 -6.54
C THR A 28 2.87 -0.97 -6.18
N PRO A 29 1.68 -1.58 -5.94
CA PRO A 29 0.39 -0.87 -5.89
C PRO A 29 0.28 0.19 -4.78
N ASN A 30 1.28 0.29 -3.90
CA ASN A 30 1.32 1.20 -2.77
C ASN A 30 2.20 2.44 -3.00
N CYS A 31 2.95 2.50 -4.11
CA CYS A 31 3.97 3.53 -4.29
C CYS A 31 3.42 4.85 -4.82
N GLU A 32 2.35 4.83 -5.61
CA GLU A 32 1.79 6.03 -6.22
C GLU A 32 0.31 6.18 -5.97
N ASP A 33 -0.18 7.40 -6.18
CA ASP A 33 -1.59 7.72 -6.25
C ASP A 33 -2.00 7.76 -7.74
N PRO A 34 -2.45 6.65 -8.34
CA PRO A 34 -2.67 6.55 -9.78
C PRO A 34 -3.83 7.45 -10.28
N HIS A 35 -4.70 7.90 -9.38
CA HIS A 35 -5.93 8.63 -9.74
C HIS A 35 -6.08 9.98 -9.03
N GLY A 36 -5.07 10.42 -8.28
CA GLY A 36 -5.15 11.64 -7.48
C GLY A 36 -6.15 11.52 -6.32
N ASP A 37 -6.46 10.30 -5.91
CA ASP A 37 -7.46 9.99 -4.90
C ASP A 37 -7.02 10.41 -3.50
N CYS A 38 -5.71 10.43 -3.21
CA CYS A 38 -5.16 10.81 -1.91
C CYS A 38 -5.31 12.31 -1.60
N LYS A 39 -5.61 13.14 -2.60
CA LYS A 39 -5.91 14.57 -2.41
C LYS A 39 -7.40 14.85 -2.22
N LYS A 40 -8.26 13.84 -2.39
CA LYS A 40 -9.71 14.00 -2.24
C LYS A 40 -10.09 14.00 -0.77
N ASN A 41 -11.14 14.73 -0.41
CA ASN A 41 -11.71 14.66 0.94
C ASN A 41 -12.40 13.31 1.14
N GLY A 42 -11.87 12.48 2.03
CA GLY A 42 -12.48 11.22 2.44
C GLY A 42 -13.24 11.32 3.76
N THR A 43 -13.93 10.23 4.10
CA THR A 43 -14.59 10.06 5.40
C THR A 43 -13.63 9.39 6.38
N GLY A 44 -13.05 10.16 7.30
CA GLY A 44 -12.18 9.61 8.34
C GLY A 44 -11.18 10.64 8.88
N SER A 45 -10.43 10.22 9.90
CA SER A 45 -9.30 10.98 10.41
C SER A 45 -8.17 10.98 9.38
N PRO A 46 -7.56 12.14 9.09
CA PRO A 46 -6.37 12.19 8.26
C PRO A 46 -5.25 11.34 8.84
N ARG A 47 -4.57 10.60 7.97
CA ARG A 47 -3.36 9.84 8.25
C ARG A 47 -2.22 10.34 7.39
N GLU A 48 -1.02 10.25 7.94
CA GLU A 48 0.20 10.52 7.20
C GLU A 48 0.62 9.26 6.43
N ILE A 49 0.98 9.45 5.16
CA ILE A 49 1.52 8.40 4.31
C ILE A 49 2.72 8.92 3.51
N TRP A 50 3.52 7.98 3.01
CA TRP A 50 4.68 8.22 2.16
C TRP A 50 4.45 7.60 0.79
N LEU A 51 4.61 8.41 -0.26
CA LEU A 51 4.44 8.05 -1.66
C LEU A 51 5.73 8.33 -2.43
N ALA A 52 5.95 7.56 -3.48
CA ALA A 52 7.08 7.75 -4.38
C ALA A 52 6.79 8.86 -5.38
N ASN A 53 7.82 9.63 -5.69
CA ASN A 53 7.92 10.44 -6.89
C ASN A 53 9.02 9.84 -7.76
N PHE A 54 8.64 9.13 -8.82
CA PHE A 54 9.63 8.51 -9.71
C PHE A 54 10.37 9.52 -10.59
N SER A 55 9.88 10.75 -10.72
CA SER A 55 10.55 11.77 -11.55
C SER A 55 11.87 12.25 -10.92
N ASP A 56 11.96 12.26 -9.60
CA ASP A 56 13.14 12.70 -8.83
C ASP A 56 13.71 11.59 -7.93
N HIS A 57 13.25 10.35 -8.11
CA HIS A 57 13.63 9.19 -7.29
C HIS A 57 13.55 9.47 -5.79
N SER A 58 12.47 10.10 -5.34
CA SER A 58 12.28 10.47 -3.93
C SER A 58 10.97 9.94 -3.35
N CYS A 59 10.84 10.01 -2.02
CA CYS A 59 9.59 9.77 -1.32
C CYS A 59 9.11 11.06 -0.66
N TYR A 60 7.83 11.38 -0.82
CA TYR A 60 7.21 12.56 -0.23
C TYR A 60 6.09 12.19 0.73
N ARG A 61 5.88 13.07 1.71
CA ARG A 61 4.83 12.94 2.71
C ARG A 61 3.51 13.50 2.17
N ALA A 62 2.44 12.74 2.30
CA ALA A 62 1.08 13.19 2.05
C ALA A 62 0.20 13.00 3.30
N LEU A 63 -0.70 13.95 3.54
CA LEU A 63 -1.74 13.83 4.56
C LEU A 63 -3.05 13.53 3.83
N THR A 64 -3.67 12.40 4.13
CA THR A 64 -4.87 11.94 3.44
C THR A 64 -5.86 11.33 4.42
N ASN A 65 -7.15 11.59 4.24
CA ASN A 65 -8.24 10.83 4.86
C ASN A 65 -9.01 10.01 3.81
N SER A 66 -8.48 9.92 2.60
CA SER A 66 -8.93 9.10 1.49
C SER A 66 -7.82 8.09 1.12
N CYS A 67 -7.97 7.36 0.00
CA CYS A 67 -6.98 6.41 -0.50
C CYS A 67 -6.51 5.36 0.54
N SER A 68 -7.45 4.55 1.03
CA SER A 68 -7.13 3.41 1.89
C SER A 68 -6.29 2.38 1.13
N GLY A 69 -5.29 1.81 1.81
CA GLY A 69 -4.39 0.81 1.22
C GLY A 69 -3.27 1.38 0.34
N ILE A 70 -3.25 2.69 0.08
CA ILE A 70 -2.20 3.37 -0.69
C ILE A 70 -1.21 4.05 0.27
N GLY A 71 0.08 4.07 -0.12
CA GLY A 71 1.17 4.70 0.61
C GLY A 71 1.67 3.95 1.83
N PHE A 72 2.89 4.25 2.24
CA PHE A 72 3.56 3.64 3.38
C PHE A 72 3.46 4.50 4.63
N THR A 73 3.54 3.89 5.82
CA THR A 73 3.53 4.65 7.08
C THR A 73 4.87 5.30 7.39
N LYS A 74 5.95 4.82 6.76
CA LYS A 74 7.32 5.29 6.97
C LYS A 74 8.01 5.64 5.66
N MET A 75 8.82 6.68 5.68
CA MET A 75 9.69 7.06 4.55
C MET A 75 10.61 5.93 4.12
N SER A 76 11.20 5.20 5.08
CA SER A 76 12.12 4.10 4.80
C SER A 76 11.46 2.95 4.03
N GLU A 77 10.19 2.67 4.30
CA GLU A 77 9.42 1.64 3.58
C GLU A 77 9.15 2.08 2.14
N CYS A 78 8.78 3.35 1.93
CA CYS A 78 8.64 3.91 0.59
C CYS A 78 9.97 3.84 -0.19
N LEU A 79 11.08 4.27 0.43
CA LEU A 79 12.39 4.21 -0.23
C LEU A 79 12.77 2.79 -0.61
N PHE A 80 12.61 1.84 0.32
CA PHE A 80 12.97 0.44 0.11
C PHE A 80 12.11 -0.23 -0.98
N TRP A 81 10.79 -0.01 -0.97
CA TRP A 81 9.87 -0.71 -1.87
C TRP A 81 9.60 -0.02 -3.20
N CYS A 82 9.86 1.28 -3.29
CA CYS A 82 9.54 2.08 -4.49
C CYS A 82 10.80 2.63 -5.17
N ILE A 83 11.74 3.17 -4.40
CA ILE A 83 12.88 3.90 -4.97
C ILE A 83 14.12 3.03 -5.13
N SER A 84 14.30 2.03 -4.27
CA SER A 84 15.46 1.15 -4.31
C SER A 84 15.46 0.39 -5.64
N VAL A 85 16.26 0.89 -6.58
CA VAL A 85 16.58 0.27 -7.86
C VAL A 85 17.78 -0.63 -7.60
N ASP A 86 17.67 -1.92 -7.91
CA ASP A 86 18.84 -2.76 -8.18
C ASP A 86 19.54 -2.29 -9.47
#